data_AF-A0A971YKZ5-F1
#
_entry.id   AF-A0A971YKZ5-F1
#
_cell.length_a   1.000
_cell.length_b   1.000
_cell.length_c   1.000
_cell.angle_alpha   90.00
_cell.angle_beta   90.00
_cell.angle_gamma   90.00
#
_symmetry.space_group_name_H-M   'P 1'
#
loop_
_entity.id
_entity.type
_entity.pdbx_description
1 polymer ?
#
loop_
_entity_poly.entity_id
_entity_poly.type
_entity_poly.pdbx_seq_one_letter_code
_entity_poly.pdbx_strand_id
1 'polypeptide(L)'
;MLQDIVKIGDKIEVRLLDNNREIAKSSKTHVSQMIDFEEDNVIIVAAPIHNGMRMVMHKGAYYRLYFYAEKGLFQCDCIVLQTFREKKMILQRVKIISEPEKVQRRRYFRIECLHEILYRKISEEEYLLKEKLISPGYLHPDERTEIRKALAAMENKWSPGVIIDLSGGGCKFTSDEELSQGDKIRIKLDFVLKNDLKKLDIVADVIASQKKPERAGKYEHRVEFTGITQNERDLLIKYIFEQERKLRQKSLD
;
A
#
# COMPACT_ATOMS: atom_id res chain seq x y z
N MET A 1 -13.71 -23.92 -10.20
CA MET A 1 -13.61 -24.30 -8.78
C MET A 1 -12.46 -23.54 -8.13
N LEU A 2 -12.44 -23.35 -6.80
CA LEU A 2 -11.38 -22.58 -6.12
C LEU A 2 -9.97 -23.15 -6.40
N GLN A 3 -9.86 -24.48 -6.54
CA GLN A 3 -8.61 -25.19 -6.88
C GLN A 3 -8.01 -24.82 -8.25
N ASP A 4 -8.81 -24.25 -9.17
CA ASP A 4 -8.32 -23.80 -10.48
C ASP A 4 -7.67 -22.40 -10.41
N ILE A 5 -7.85 -21.73 -9.27
CA ILE A 5 -7.48 -20.33 -9.04
C ILE A 5 -6.34 -20.26 -8.03
N VAL A 6 -6.45 -20.96 -6.91
CA VAL A 6 -5.55 -20.87 -5.74
C VAL A 6 -4.64 -22.10 -5.68
N LYS A 7 -3.39 -21.92 -5.25
CA LYS A 7 -2.42 -22.99 -5.02
C LYS A 7 -2.09 -23.13 -3.54
N ILE A 8 -1.64 -24.33 -3.13
CA ILE A 8 -1.06 -24.56 -1.81
C ILE A 8 0.14 -23.61 -1.62
N GLY A 9 0.23 -22.99 -0.45
CA GLY A 9 1.25 -22.00 -0.12
C GLY A 9 0.85 -20.55 -0.42
N ASP A 10 -0.23 -20.31 -1.18
CA ASP A 10 -0.70 -18.96 -1.46
C ASP A 10 -1.03 -18.21 -0.16
N LYS A 11 -0.65 -16.93 -0.11
CA LYS A 11 -0.95 -16.05 1.02
C LYS A 11 -2.44 -15.73 1.05
N ILE A 12 -3.03 -15.78 2.24
CA ILE A 12 -4.43 -15.45 2.46
C ILE A 12 -4.52 -14.23 3.40
N GLU A 13 -5.36 -13.26 3.08
CA GLU A 13 -5.83 -12.26 4.04
C GLU A 13 -7.22 -12.62 4.53
N VAL A 14 -7.44 -12.50 5.83
CA VAL A 14 -8.70 -12.89 6.48
C VAL A 14 -9.33 -11.67 7.15
N ARG A 15 -10.64 -11.49 6.93
CA ARG A 15 -11.46 -10.45 7.56
C ARG A 15 -12.74 -11.06 8.13
N LEU A 16 -13.06 -10.74 9.38
CA LEU A 16 -14.33 -11.12 10.02
C LEU A 16 -15.51 -10.43 9.32
N LEU A 17 -16.58 -11.18 9.07
CA LEU A 17 -17.86 -10.68 8.58
C LEU A 17 -18.85 -10.50 9.73
N ASP A 18 -19.76 -9.54 9.59
CA ASP A 18 -20.90 -9.36 10.49
C ASP A 18 -22.12 -10.21 10.05
N ASN A 19 -23.23 -10.04 10.75
CA ASN A 19 -24.47 -10.77 10.49
C ASN A 19 -25.07 -10.48 9.10
N ASN A 20 -24.71 -9.35 8.48
CA ASN A 20 -25.18 -8.94 7.16
C ASN A 20 -24.23 -9.39 6.03
N ARG A 21 -23.21 -10.21 6.31
CA ARG A 21 -22.16 -10.61 5.35
C ARG A 21 -21.28 -9.45 4.88
N GLU A 22 -21.25 -8.37 5.65
CA GLU A 22 -20.37 -7.24 5.40
C GLU A 22 -19.12 -7.33 6.29
N ILE A 23 -18.04 -6.66 5.89
CA ILE A 23 -16.81 -6.63 6.69
C ILE A 23 -17.10 -5.90 8.01
N ALA A 24 -17.00 -6.62 9.12
CA ALA A 24 -17.33 -6.07 10.44
C ALA A 24 -16.46 -4.84 10.74
N LYS A 25 -17.02 -3.79 11.34
CA LYS A 25 -16.27 -2.54 11.67
C LYS A 25 -15.05 -2.78 12.56
N SER A 26 -15.13 -3.78 13.44
CA SER A 26 -14.02 -4.21 14.32
C SER A 26 -12.98 -5.10 13.64
N SER A 27 -13.24 -5.53 12.40
CA SER A 27 -12.43 -6.49 11.67
C SER A 27 -11.04 -5.93 11.34
N LYS A 28 -10.00 -6.59 11.84
CA LYS A 28 -8.60 -6.34 11.46
C LYS A 28 -8.19 -7.31 10.34
N THR A 29 -7.20 -6.92 9.53
CA THR A 29 -6.61 -7.85 8.55
C THR A 29 -5.68 -8.80 9.29
N HIS A 30 -5.86 -10.09 9.06
CA HIS A 30 -4.91 -11.10 9.50
C HIS A 30 -4.38 -11.87 8.31
N VAL A 31 -3.13 -12.32 8.40
CA VAL A 31 -2.48 -13.06 7.32
C VAL A 31 -2.44 -14.54 7.68
N SER A 32 -2.88 -15.37 6.76
CA SER A 32 -2.87 -16.83 6.80
C SER A 32 -2.20 -17.36 5.51
N GLN A 33 -2.20 -18.67 5.34
CA GLN A 33 -1.64 -19.37 4.19
C GLN A 33 -2.52 -20.56 3.83
N MET A 34 -2.68 -20.80 2.53
CA MET A 34 -3.35 -21.98 1.97
C MET A 34 -2.52 -23.23 2.26
N ILE A 35 -3.12 -24.25 2.87
CA ILE A 35 -2.41 -25.48 3.26
C ILE A 35 -2.86 -26.68 2.43
N ASP A 36 -4.16 -26.92 2.32
CA ASP A 36 -4.66 -28.06 1.56
C ASP A 36 -6.12 -27.91 1.12
N PHE A 37 -6.52 -28.68 0.11
CA PHE A 37 -7.91 -28.78 -0.36
C PHE A 37 -8.56 -30.06 0.17
N GLU A 38 -9.83 -29.97 0.52
CA GLU A 38 -10.67 -31.12 0.87
C GLU A 38 -11.92 -31.13 -0.04
N GLU A 39 -12.73 -32.18 0.09
CA GLU A 39 -14.01 -32.29 -0.62
C GLU A 39 -15.04 -31.25 -0.14
N ASP A 40 -16.17 -31.13 -0.84
CA ASP A 40 -17.30 -30.27 -0.44
C ASP A 40 -16.96 -28.78 -0.23
N ASN A 41 -16.04 -28.25 -1.05
CA ASN A 41 -15.54 -26.87 -0.97
C ASN A 41 -14.90 -26.54 0.39
N VAL A 42 -14.34 -27.54 1.07
CA VAL A 42 -13.58 -27.32 2.30
C VAL A 42 -12.11 -27.11 1.95
N ILE A 43 -11.49 -26.16 2.64
CA ILE A 43 -10.05 -25.94 2.56
C ILE A 43 -9.45 -25.92 3.96
N ILE A 44 -8.17 -26.25 4.03
CA ILE A 44 -7.35 -26.12 5.23
C ILE A 44 -6.46 -24.89 5.08
N VAL A 45 -6.50 -24.01 6.08
CA VAL A 45 -5.64 -22.83 6.16
C VAL A 45 -4.85 -22.83 7.46
N ALA A 46 -3.68 -22.19 7.47
CA ALA A 46 -2.95 -21.96 8.70
C ALA A 46 -3.70 -20.99 9.62
N ALA A 47 -3.60 -21.16 10.95
CA ALA A 47 -4.10 -20.14 11.87
C ALA A 47 -3.46 -18.78 11.56
N PRO A 48 -4.25 -17.71 11.36
CA PRO A 48 -3.72 -16.40 11.03
C PRO A 48 -2.69 -15.86 12.03
N ILE A 49 -1.69 -15.13 11.55
CA ILE A 49 -0.65 -14.50 12.38
C ILE A 49 -0.84 -12.98 12.35
N HIS A 50 -0.73 -12.36 13.52
CA HIS A 50 -0.71 -10.90 13.68
C HIS A 50 0.31 -10.52 14.77
N ASN A 51 1.31 -9.71 14.41
CA ASN A 51 2.39 -9.28 15.33
C ASN A 51 3.04 -10.43 16.12
N GLY A 52 3.29 -11.57 15.46
CA GLY A 52 3.86 -12.76 16.10
C GLY A 52 2.88 -13.58 16.94
N MET A 53 1.66 -13.08 17.21
CA MET A 53 0.61 -13.82 17.89
C MET A 53 -0.28 -14.55 16.87
N ARG A 54 -0.57 -15.83 17.14
CA ARG A 54 -1.54 -16.60 16.33
C ARG A 54 -2.95 -16.23 16.78
N MET A 55 -3.73 -15.65 15.86
CA MET A 55 -5.16 -15.41 16.04
C MET A 55 -5.91 -16.57 15.40
N VAL A 56 -6.76 -17.25 16.17
CA VAL A 56 -7.56 -18.37 15.69
C VAL A 56 -8.94 -17.85 15.28
N MET A 57 -9.34 -18.11 14.04
CA MET A 57 -10.70 -17.78 13.59
C MET A 57 -11.74 -18.58 14.37
N HIS A 58 -12.87 -17.96 14.72
CA HIS A 58 -13.86 -18.59 15.60
C HIS A 58 -14.74 -19.60 14.83
N LYS A 59 -14.89 -20.80 15.39
CA LYS A 59 -15.81 -21.83 14.86
C LYS A 59 -17.22 -21.26 14.71
N GLY A 60 -17.85 -21.51 13.57
CA GLY A 60 -19.20 -21.04 13.24
C GLY A 60 -19.27 -19.58 12.76
N ALA A 61 -18.20 -18.80 12.90
CA ALA A 61 -18.16 -17.44 12.39
C ALA A 61 -17.82 -17.41 10.90
N TYR A 62 -18.27 -16.33 10.25
CA TYR A 62 -18.08 -16.09 8.83
C TYR A 62 -16.93 -15.12 8.59
N TYR A 63 -16.14 -15.41 7.57
CA TYR A 63 -14.98 -14.60 7.20
C TYR A 63 -14.93 -14.43 5.69
N ARG A 64 -14.40 -13.30 5.25
CA ARG A 64 -13.95 -13.10 3.87
C ARG A 64 -12.47 -13.42 3.78
N LEU A 65 -12.13 -14.30 2.84
CA LEU A 65 -10.78 -14.67 2.49
C LEU A 65 -10.38 -13.93 1.22
N TYR A 66 -9.15 -13.39 1.20
CA TYR A 66 -8.53 -12.81 0.02
C TYR A 66 -7.27 -13.60 -0.33
N PHE A 67 -7.30 -14.29 -1.46
CA PHE A 67 -6.22 -15.15 -1.95
C PHE A 67 -5.30 -14.39 -2.90
N TYR A 68 -4.02 -14.34 -2.57
CA TYR A 68 -2.98 -13.82 -3.43
C TYR A 68 -2.49 -14.92 -4.38
N ALA A 69 -3.31 -15.23 -5.38
CA ALA A 69 -2.98 -16.24 -6.37
C ALA A 69 -2.15 -15.67 -7.53
N GLU A 70 -1.52 -16.56 -8.29
CA GLU A 70 -0.76 -16.22 -9.50
C GLU A 70 -1.63 -15.47 -10.53
N LYS A 71 -2.91 -15.86 -10.66
CA LYS A 71 -3.88 -15.24 -11.60
C LYS A 71 -4.42 -13.88 -11.11
N GLY A 72 -4.01 -13.42 -9.93
CA GLY A 72 -4.42 -12.17 -9.31
C GLY A 72 -5.02 -12.36 -7.91
N LEU A 73 -5.57 -11.28 -7.37
CA LEU A 73 -6.25 -11.31 -6.08
C LEU A 73 -7.69 -11.79 -6.27
N PHE A 74 -8.09 -12.81 -5.52
CA PHE A 74 -9.47 -13.31 -5.49
C PHE A 74 -10.03 -13.24 -4.08
N GLN A 75 -11.34 -13.09 -3.96
CA GLN A 75 -12.04 -13.16 -2.68
C GLN A 75 -13.13 -14.22 -2.69
N CYS A 76 -13.40 -14.82 -1.54
CA CYS A 76 -14.64 -15.54 -1.28
C CYS A 76 -14.95 -15.58 0.21
N ASP A 77 -16.21 -15.84 0.54
CA ASP A 77 -16.67 -15.97 1.91
C ASP A 77 -16.59 -17.44 2.36
N CYS A 78 -16.29 -17.63 3.65
CA CYS A 78 -16.21 -18.94 4.27
C CYS A 78 -16.87 -18.97 5.65
N ILE A 79 -17.19 -20.17 6.13
CA ILE A 79 -17.51 -20.45 7.53
C ILE A 79 -16.42 -21.34 8.15
N VAL A 80 -16.03 -21.04 9.38
CA VAL A 80 -15.05 -21.86 10.10
C VAL A 80 -15.73 -23.10 10.66
N LEU A 81 -15.28 -24.29 10.26
CA LEU A 81 -15.81 -25.56 10.73
C LEU A 81 -15.13 -25.99 12.03
N GLN A 82 -13.80 -25.96 12.04
CA GLN A 82 -13.01 -26.39 13.20
C GLN A 82 -11.57 -25.90 13.14
N THR A 83 -10.94 -25.91 14.32
CA THR A 83 -9.50 -25.71 14.48
C THR A 83 -8.90 -27.02 14.97
N PHE A 84 -7.75 -27.40 14.44
CA PHE A 84 -7.02 -28.60 14.83
C PHE A 84 -5.53 -28.34 14.85
N ARG A 85 -4.77 -29.25 15.47
CA ARG A 85 -3.31 -29.21 15.47
C ARG A 85 -2.79 -30.34 14.62
N GLU A 86 -1.82 -30.01 13.77
CA GLU A 86 -1.05 -30.99 13.02
C GLU A 86 0.43 -30.71 13.26
N LYS A 87 1.12 -31.67 13.89
CA LYS A 87 2.49 -31.50 14.40
C LYS A 87 2.58 -30.24 15.29
N LYS A 88 3.32 -29.21 14.85
CA LYS A 88 3.49 -27.93 15.57
C LYS A 88 2.62 -26.81 15.00
N MET A 89 1.80 -27.08 13.98
CA MET A 89 0.95 -26.09 13.31
C MET A 89 -0.47 -26.14 13.87
N ILE A 90 -1.06 -24.95 14.05
CA ILE A 90 -2.49 -24.80 14.28
C ILE A 90 -3.12 -24.52 12.92
N LEU A 91 -4.04 -25.37 12.50
CA LEU A 91 -4.72 -25.33 11.21
C LEU A 91 -6.23 -25.18 11.42
N GLN A 92 -6.91 -24.64 10.41
CA GLN A 92 -8.35 -24.41 10.46
C GLN A 92 -9.01 -24.93 9.19
N ARG A 93 -10.03 -25.79 9.36
CA ARG A 93 -10.92 -26.19 8.27
C ARG A 93 -11.98 -25.11 8.11
N VAL A 94 -12.10 -24.59 6.90
CA VAL A 94 -13.12 -23.61 6.53
C VAL A 94 -13.85 -24.11 5.30
N LYS A 95 -15.18 -23.94 5.29
CA LYS A 95 -16.01 -24.25 4.12
C LYS A 95 -16.25 -22.98 3.33
N ILE A 96 -15.94 -23.01 2.04
CA ILE A 96 -16.23 -21.91 1.12
C ILE A 96 -17.73 -21.92 0.80
N ILE A 97 -18.35 -20.74 0.88
CA ILE A 97 -19.81 -20.56 0.77
C ILE A 97 -20.21 -19.49 -0.24
N SER A 98 -19.25 -18.91 -0.95
CA SER A 98 -19.50 -18.03 -2.10
C SER A 98 -18.58 -18.41 -3.25
N GLU A 99 -18.97 -18.07 -4.46
CA GLU A 99 -18.10 -18.19 -5.63
C GLU A 99 -16.86 -17.29 -5.48
N PRO A 100 -15.68 -17.71 -5.99
CA PRO A 100 -14.50 -16.85 -6.01
C PRO A 100 -14.66 -15.68 -6.99
N GLU A 101 -14.46 -14.47 -6.48
CA GLU A 101 -14.53 -13.24 -7.27
C GLU A 101 -13.17 -12.59 -7.42
N LYS A 102 -12.82 -12.15 -8.63
CA LYS A 102 -11.56 -11.44 -8.87
C LYS A 102 -11.65 -10.00 -8.34
N VAL A 103 -10.67 -9.59 -7.53
CA VAL A 103 -10.61 -8.26 -6.92
C VAL A 103 -9.47 -7.45 -7.55
N GLN A 104 -9.79 -6.28 -8.10
CA GLN A 104 -8.79 -5.29 -8.51
C GLN A 104 -8.73 -4.15 -7.48
N ARG A 105 -7.72 -4.20 -6.61
CA ARG A 105 -7.50 -3.16 -5.57
C ARG A 105 -6.44 -2.12 -5.94
N ARG A 106 -5.70 -2.33 -7.03
CA ARG A 106 -4.68 -1.39 -7.51
C ARG A 106 -5.23 -0.67 -8.73
N ARG A 107 -5.36 0.66 -8.63
CA ARG A 107 -5.71 1.51 -9.77
C ARG A 107 -4.56 1.68 -10.75
N TYR A 108 -3.31 1.59 -10.27
CA TYR A 108 -2.10 1.81 -11.06
C TYR A 108 -1.15 0.63 -10.94
N PHE A 109 -0.47 0.33 -12.06
CA PHE A 109 0.65 -0.60 -12.09
C PHE A 109 1.79 -0.11 -11.17
N ARG A 110 2.54 -1.07 -10.63
CA ARG A 110 3.68 -0.83 -9.72
C ARG A 110 4.92 -1.47 -10.29
N ILE A 111 6.02 -0.74 -10.25
CA ILE A 111 7.33 -1.25 -10.60
C ILE A 111 8.23 -1.22 -9.37
N GLU A 112 8.97 -2.31 -9.15
CA GLU A 112 10.09 -2.31 -8.24
C GLU A 112 11.29 -1.67 -8.95
N CYS A 113 11.78 -0.56 -8.40
CA CYS A 113 12.92 0.16 -8.96
C CYS A 113 13.68 0.86 -7.84
N LEU A 114 14.99 1.09 -8.04
CA LEU A 114 15.77 1.96 -7.18
C LEU A 114 15.84 3.34 -7.84
N HIS A 115 15.19 4.34 -7.23
CA HIS A 115 15.18 5.70 -7.77
C HIS A 115 15.39 6.74 -6.67
N GLU A 116 16.39 7.59 -6.84
CA GLU A 116 16.73 8.63 -5.86
C GLU A 116 15.71 9.77 -5.88
N ILE A 117 15.34 10.23 -4.69
CA ILE A 117 14.45 11.36 -4.49
C ILE A 117 14.97 12.28 -3.40
N LEU A 118 14.48 13.52 -3.40
CA LEU A 118 14.53 14.37 -2.22
C LEU A 118 13.12 14.48 -1.65
N TYR A 119 12.99 14.42 -0.34
CA TYR A 119 11.73 14.68 0.33
C TYR A 119 11.90 15.63 1.50
N ARG A 120 10.80 16.19 1.98
CA ARG A 120 10.74 16.90 3.26
C ARG A 120 9.36 16.82 3.87
N LYS A 121 9.28 16.95 5.19
CA LYS A 121 7.99 17.14 5.86
C LYS A 121 7.41 18.52 5.51
N ILE A 122 6.09 18.58 5.43
CA ILE A 122 5.32 19.82 5.35
C ILE A 122 4.83 20.09 6.77
N SER A 123 5.21 21.24 7.35
CA SER A 123 4.71 21.60 8.68
C SER A 123 3.21 21.93 8.63
N GLU A 124 2.52 21.78 9.75
CA GLU A 124 1.11 22.19 9.85
C GLU A 124 0.93 23.67 9.50
N GLU A 125 1.84 24.52 9.95
CA GLU A 125 1.85 25.95 9.61
C GLU A 125 1.96 26.19 8.09
N GLU A 126 2.90 25.51 7.41
CA GLU A 126 3.04 25.61 5.96
C GLU A 126 1.76 25.16 5.24
N TYR A 127 1.15 24.08 5.71
CA TYR A 127 -0.08 23.55 5.15
C TYR A 127 -1.23 24.55 5.28
N LEU A 128 -1.48 25.07 6.49
CA LEU A 128 -2.55 26.03 6.77
C LEU A 128 -2.38 27.34 5.99
N LEU A 129 -1.14 27.84 5.86
CA LEU A 129 -0.86 29.03 5.07
C LEU A 129 -1.16 28.82 3.57
N LYS A 130 -0.81 27.66 3.02
CA LYS A 130 -1.15 27.34 1.62
C LYS A 130 -2.65 27.15 1.41
N GLU A 131 -3.33 26.51 2.34
CA GLU A 131 -4.78 26.31 2.29
C GLU A 131 -5.54 27.63 2.28
N LYS A 132 -5.11 28.61 3.10
CA LYS A 132 -5.66 29.97 3.06
C LYS A 132 -5.57 30.57 1.67
N LEU A 133 -4.41 30.50 1.02
CA LEU A 133 -4.20 31.08 -0.32
C LEU A 133 -5.13 30.50 -1.40
N ILE A 134 -5.57 29.25 -1.24
CA ILE A 134 -6.38 28.49 -2.21
C ILE A 134 -7.88 28.59 -1.89
N SER A 135 -8.23 28.87 -0.63
CA SER A 135 -9.61 28.93 -0.18
C SER A 135 -10.41 29.99 -0.96
N PRO A 136 -11.67 29.70 -1.35
CA PRO A 136 -12.50 30.59 -2.18
C PRO A 136 -12.97 31.87 -1.46
N GLY A 137 -12.59 32.05 -0.19
CA GLY A 137 -12.84 33.28 0.56
C GLY A 137 -12.02 34.46 0.03
N TYR A 138 -12.55 35.66 0.19
CA TYR A 138 -11.80 36.87 -0.12
C TYR A 138 -10.66 37.04 0.90
N LEU A 139 -9.43 37.02 0.40
CA LEU A 139 -8.21 37.36 1.15
C LEU A 139 -7.72 38.72 0.66
N HIS A 140 -7.44 39.64 1.58
CA HIS A 140 -6.90 40.95 1.21
C HIS A 140 -5.52 40.77 0.52
N PRO A 141 -5.18 41.59 -0.51
CA PRO A 141 -3.89 41.49 -1.19
C PRO A 141 -2.67 41.54 -0.26
N ASP A 142 -2.74 42.34 0.80
CA ASP A 142 -1.66 42.45 1.80
C ASP A 142 -1.47 41.15 2.57
N GLU A 143 -2.56 40.53 3.03
CA GLU A 143 -2.52 39.22 3.70
C GLU A 143 -1.92 38.14 2.78
N ARG A 144 -2.28 38.15 1.48
CA ARG A 144 -1.67 37.23 0.50
C ARG A 144 -0.16 37.44 0.38
N THR A 145 0.29 38.69 0.48
CA THR A 145 1.71 39.06 0.39
C THR A 145 2.47 38.61 1.63
N GLU A 146 1.91 38.83 2.81
CA GLU A 146 2.45 38.38 4.09
C GLU A 146 2.57 36.86 4.16
N ILE A 147 1.52 36.13 3.77
CA ILE A 147 1.53 34.67 3.73
C ILE A 147 2.64 34.15 2.80
N ARG A 148 2.81 34.74 1.61
CA ARG A 148 3.89 34.36 0.69
C ARG A 148 5.27 34.62 1.28
N LYS A 149 5.45 35.74 1.98
CA LYS A 149 6.72 36.07 2.65
C LYS A 149 7.02 35.08 3.78
N ALA A 150 6.03 34.73 4.59
CA ALA A 150 6.16 33.72 5.63
C ALA A 150 6.56 32.36 5.05
N LEU A 151 5.85 31.88 4.02
CA LEU A 151 6.18 30.63 3.32
C LEU A 151 7.60 30.63 2.71
N ALA A 152 8.06 31.76 2.18
CA ALA A 152 9.40 31.90 1.61
C ALA A 152 10.51 31.92 2.69
N ALA A 153 10.20 32.41 3.89
CA ALA A 153 11.13 32.45 5.02
C ALA A 153 11.25 31.11 5.76
N MET A 154 10.32 30.17 5.55
CA MET A 154 10.35 28.85 6.20
C MET A 154 11.57 28.04 5.76
N GLU A 155 12.28 27.49 6.74
CA GLU A 155 13.36 26.55 6.50
C GLU A 155 12.79 25.23 5.95
N ASN A 156 13.23 24.86 4.75
CA ASN A 156 12.74 23.69 4.02
C ASN A 156 13.89 22.72 3.79
N LYS A 157 14.42 22.12 4.86
CA LYS A 157 15.48 21.13 4.77
C LYS A 157 14.97 19.91 3.98
N TRP A 158 15.65 19.61 2.87
CA TRP A 158 15.39 18.44 2.06
C TRP A 158 16.30 17.29 2.49
N SER A 159 15.72 16.10 2.62
CA SER A 159 16.40 14.87 3.01
C SER A 159 16.39 13.89 1.84
N PRO A 160 17.48 13.12 1.65
CA PRO A 160 17.55 12.13 0.58
C PRO A 160 16.71 10.89 0.92
N GLY A 161 16.11 10.30 -0.11
CA GLY A 161 15.40 9.04 -0.03
C GLY A 161 15.60 8.20 -1.28
N VAL A 162 15.30 6.90 -1.19
CA VAL A 162 15.38 5.98 -2.32
C VAL A 162 14.07 5.24 -2.45
N ILE A 163 13.35 5.49 -3.55
CA ILE A 163 12.17 4.71 -3.94
C ILE A 163 12.59 3.27 -4.21
N ILE A 164 11.75 2.33 -3.77
CA ILE A 164 11.89 0.88 -3.97
C ILE A 164 10.66 0.24 -4.66
N ASP A 165 9.51 0.90 -4.64
CA ASP A 165 8.29 0.55 -5.39
C ASP A 165 7.59 1.83 -5.83
N LEU A 166 7.24 1.96 -7.11
CA LEU A 166 6.67 3.17 -7.70
C LEU A 166 5.41 2.88 -8.51
N SER A 167 4.38 3.72 -8.35
CA SER A 167 3.16 3.70 -9.15
C SER A 167 2.69 5.10 -9.51
N GLY A 168 1.69 5.21 -10.38
CA GLY A 168 1.02 6.49 -10.67
C GLY A 168 0.24 7.09 -9.49
N GLY A 169 0.04 6.34 -8.40
CA GLY A 169 -0.72 6.80 -7.23
C GLY A 169 0.11 6.99 -5.97
N GLY A 170 1.40 6.64 -5.98
CA GLY A 170 2.22 6.68 -4.78
C GLY A 170 3.48 5.84 -4.94
N CYS A 171 4.32 5.86 -3.91
CA CYS A 171 5.53 5.07 -3.86
C CYS A 171 5.78 4.48 -2.46
N LYS A 172 6.67 3.50 -2.43
CA LYS A 172 7.39 3.09 -1.23
C LYS A 172 8.82 3.58 -1.37
N PHE A 173 9.35 4.23 -0.35
CA PHE A 173 10.74 4.66 -0.33
C PHE A 173 11.40 4.40 1.01
N THR A 174 12.72 4.44 1.03
CA THR A 174 13.53 4.33 2.25
C THR A 174 14.27 5.62 2.52
N SER A 175 14.42 5.97 3.80
CA SER A 175 15.23 7.09 4.24
C SER A 175 15.81 6.83 5.63
N ASP A 176 16.68 7.71 6.09
CA ASP A 176 17.32 7.62 7.41
C ASP A 176 16.54 8.38 8.49
N GLU A 177 15.42 9.03 8.12
CA GLU A 177 14.54 9.72 9.05
C GLU A 177 13.21 8.98 9.22
N GLU A 178 12.70 9.03 10.45
CA GLU A 178 11.39 8.50 10.79
C GLU A 178 10.29 9.46 10.35
N LEU A 179 9.26 8.91 9.73
CA LEU A 179 8.00 9.60 9.44
C LEU A 179 6.89 8.88 10.18
N SER A 180 5.82 9.60 10.49
CA SER A 180 4.63 9.07 11.14
C SER A 180 3.51 8.92 10.12
N GLN A 181 2.66 7.92 10.33
CA GLN A 181 1.41 7.82 9.57
C GLN A 181 0.60 9.11 9.73
N GLY A 182 0.08 9.64 8.62
CA GLY A 182 -0.65 10.91 8.59
C GLY A 182 0.22 12.14 8.31
N ASP A 183 1.55 12.03 8.40
CA ASP A 183 2.43 13.11 7.97
C ASP A 183 2.18 13.48 6.51
N LYS A 184 2.24 14.78 6.21
CA LYS A 184 2.28 15.29 4.84
C LYS A 184 3.71 15.58 4.46
N ILE A 185 4.12 15.10 3.30
CA ILE A 185 5.46 15.30 2.77
C ILE A 185 5.41 15.87 1.37
N ARG A 186 6.51 16.50 0.97
CA ARG A 186 6.76 16.95 -0.38
C ARG A 186 7.91 16.15 -0.96
N ILE A 187 7.77 15.65 -2.19
CA ILE A 187 8.74 14.78 -2.86
C ILE A 187 9.15 15.45 -4.17
N LYS A 188 10.45 15.62 -4.38
CA LYS A 188 11.04 15.92 -5.68
C LYS A 188 11.47 14.62 -6.33
N LEU A 189 10.88 14.35 -7.49
CA LEU A 189 11.15 13.18 -8.31
C LEU A 189 11.54 13.63 -9.72
N ASP A 190 12.83 13.52 -10.02
CA ASP A 190 13.37 13.87 -11.33
C ASP A 190 13.64 12.58 -12.12
N PHE A 191 13.23 12.54 -13.38
CA PHE A 191 13.46 11.40 -14.26
C PHE A 191 13.58 11.80 -15.72
N VAL A 192 14.28 10.99 -16.51
CA VAL A 192 14.40 11.20 -17.95
C VAL A 192 13.32 10.42 -18.68
N LEU A 193 12.60 11.09 -19.57
CA LEU A 193 11.63 10.47 -20.46
C LEU A 193 11.91 10.95 -21.88
N LYS A 194 12.19 10.03 -22.82
CA LYS A 194 12.57 10.35 -24.21
C LYS A 194 13.68 11.41 -24.33
N ASN A 195 14.73 11.29 -23.51
CA ASN A 195 15.87 12.21 -23.41
C ASN A 195 15.55 13.61 -22.83
N ASP A 196 14.33 13.86 -22.37
CA ASP A 196 13.99 15.07 -21.64
C ASP A 196 14.02 14.83 -20.13
N LEU A 197 14.68 15.72 -19.39
CA LEU A 197 14.56 15.76 -17.93
C LEU A 197 13.16 16.26 -17.55
N LYS A 198 12.41 15.44 -16.85
CA LYS A 198 11.14 15.78 -16.21
C LYS A 198 11.37 15.92 -14.71
N LYS A 199 10.77 16.95 -14.12
CA LYS A 199 10.86 17.25 -12.68
C LYS A 199 9.46 17.29 -12.12
N LEU A 200 9.18 16.43 -11.16
CA LEU A 200 7.90 16.41 -10.46
C LEU A 200 8.12 16.88 -9.02
N ASP A 201 7.18 17.69 -8.53
CA ASP A 201 7.17 18.19 -7.15
C ASP A 201 5.81 17.86 -6.52
N ILE A 202 5.77 16.74 -5.81
CA ILE A 202 4.53 16.03 -5.46
C ILE A 202 4.29 16.14 -3.96
N VAL A 203 3.07 16.55 -3.58
CA VAL A 203 2.60 16.37 -2.19
C VAL A 203 2.08 14.96 -2.01
N ALA A 204 2.48 14.32 -0.91
CA ALA A 204 2.10 12.95 -0.59
C ALA A 204 1.75 12.81 0.90
N ASP A 205 0.81 11.92 1.18
CA ASP A 205 0.42 11.56 2.54
C ASP A 205 1.10 10.24 2.94
N VAL A 206 1.67 10.20 4.15
CA VAL A 206 2.30 8.99 4.70
C VAL A 206 1.23 8.02 5.18
N ILE A 207 1.09 6.91 4.46
CA ILE A 207 0.12 5.85 4.76
C ILE A 207 0.64 4.89 5.81
N ALA A 208 1.94 4.61 5.81
CA ALA A 208 2.61 3.79 6.81
C ALA A 208 4.11 4.09 6.85
N SER A 209 4.72 3.96 8.01
CA SER A 209 6.16 3.95 8.19
C SER A 209 6.57 2.80 9.09
N GLN A 210 7.69 2.15 8.77
CA GLN A 210 8.23 1.05 9.56
C GLN A 210 9.76 1.09 9.59
N LYS A 211 10.35 0.83 10.76
CA LYS A 211 11.79 0.64 10.91
C LYS A 211 12.22 -0.66 10.24
N LYS A 212 13.30 -0.64 9.45
CA LYS A 212 13.86 -1.86 8.88
C LYS A 212 14.74 -2.57 9.91
N PRO A 213 14.41 -3.80 10.34
CA PRO A 213 15.23 -4.53 11.31
C PRO A 213 16.59 -4.94 10.73
N GLU A 214 16.66 -5.16 9.41
CA GLU A 214 17.87 -5.62 8.71
C GLU A 214 18.90 -4.53 8.45
N ARG A 215 18.55 -3.24 8.64
CA ARG A 215 19.45 -2.09 8.41
C ARG A 215 19.24 -1.04 9.50
N ALA A 216 20.16 -0.99 10.45
CA ALA A 216 20.12 -0.02 11.54
C ALA A 216 19.99 1.42 10.99
N GLY A 217 19.02 2.17 11.52
CA GLY A 217 18.79 3.57 11.14
C GLY A 217 17.99 3.80 9.86
N LYS A 218 17.55 2.75 9.15
CA LYS A 218 16.73 2.92 7.92
C LYS A 218 15.25 2.69 8.20
N TYR A 219 14.43 3.54 7.62
CA TYR A 219 12.97 3.46 7.64
C TYR A 219 12.44 3.15 6.24
N GLU A 220 11.29 2.50 6.18
CA GLU A 220 10.50 2.30 4.97
C GLU A 220 9.17 3.02 5.10
N HIS A 221 8.90 3.88 4.14
CA HIS A 221 7.72 4.74 4.11
C HIS A 221 6.87 4.34 2.91
N ARG A 222 5.57 4.16 3.13
CA ARG A 222 4.57 4.00 2.09
C ARG A 222 3.76 5.28 2.01
N VAL A 223 3.72 5.90 0.84
CA VAL A 223 3.04 7.19 0.64
C VAL A 223 2.08 7.14 -0.54
N GLU A 224 1.03 7.95 -0.45
CA GLU A 224 0.05 8.17 -1.51
C GLU A 224 0.17 9.59 -2.06
N PHE A 225 0.19 9.75 -3.38
CA PHE A 225 0.30 11.06 -4.03
C PHE A 225 -1.04 11.78 -4.00
N THR A 226 -1.14 12.85 -3.21
CA THR A 226 -2.34 13.68 -3.06
C THR A 226 -2.28 14.95 -3.90
N GLY A 227 -1.07 15.48 -4.17
CA GLY A 227 -0.86 16.72 -4.93
C GLY A 227 -0.35 16.53 -6.36
N ILE A 228 -0.54 15.36 -6.99
CA ILE A 228 -0.09 15.12 -8.36
C ILE A 228 -1.18 15.47 -9.39
N THR A 229 -0.85 16.30 -10.38
CA THR A 229 -1.77 16.63 -11.48
C THR A 229 -1.93 15.45 -12.45
N GLN A 230 -2.97 15.47 -13.30
CA GLN A 230 -3.16 14.41 -14.29
C GLN A 230 -2.01 14.36 -15.32
N ASN A 231 -1.51 15.51 -15.77
CA ASN A 231 -0.40 15.58 -16.71
C ASN A 231 0.90 15.01 -16.11
N GLU A 232 1.22 15.35 -14.86
CA GLU A 232 2.38 14.79 -14.15
C GLU A 232 2.23 13.28 -13.94
N ARG A 233 1.02 12.83 -13.57
CA ARG A 233 0.71 11.41 -13.41
C ARG A 233 0.90 10.64 -14.71
N ASP A 234 0.47 11.19 -15.84
CA ASP A 234 0.64 10.55 -17.15
C ASP A 234 2.12 10.46 -17.57
N LEU A 235 2.92 11.48 -17.25
CA LEU A 235 4.38 11.45 -17.45
C LEU A 235 5.03 10.36 -16.58
N LEU A 236 4.65 10.29 -15.31
CA LEU A 236 5.15 9.28 -14.38
C LEU A 236 4.80 7.87 -14.83
N ILE A 237 3.56 7.64 -15.28
CA ILE A 237 3.11 6.35 -15.80
C ILE A 237 3.91 5.95 -17.05
N LYS A 238 4.15 6.88 -17.98
CA LYS A 238 5.00 6.62 -19.15
C LYS A 238 6.41 6.21 -18.76
N TYR A 239 6.99 6.90 -17.77
CA TYR A 239 8.30 6.56 -17.21
C TYR A 239 8.31 5.16 -16.59
N ILE A 240 7.31 4.81 -15.76
CA ILE A 240 7.17 3.48 -15.15
C ILE A 240 7.17 2.37 -16.21
N PHE A 241 6.39 2.52 -17.29
CA PHE A 241 6.36 1.53 -18.37
C PHE A 241 7.66 1.49 -19.20
N GLU A 242 8.42 2.58 -19.27
CA GLU A 242 9.75 2.55 -19.88
C GLU A 242 10.75 1.78 -19.02
N GLN A 243 10.72 1.98 -17.70
CA GLN A 243 11.57 1.23 -16.77
C GLN A 243 11.23 -0.26 -16.76
N GLU A 244 9.94 -0.61 -16.80
CA GLU A 244 9.50 -2.00 -16.85
C GLU A 244 10.06 -2.70 -18.09
N ARG A 245 9.98 -2.06 -19.26
CA ARG A 245 10.54 -2.60 -20.52
C ARG A 245 12.05 -2.83 -20.42
N LYS A 246 12.79 -1.90 -19.81
CA LYS A 246 14.24 -2.03 -19.60
C LYS A 246 14.59 -3.20 -18.67
N LEU A 247 13.84 -3.39 -17.58
CA LEU A 247 14.05 -4.51 -16.66
C LEU A 247 13.82 -5.87 -17.34
N ARG A 248 12.76 -5.98 -18.15
CA ARG A 248 12.46 -7.21 -18.89
C ARG A 248 13.54 -7.58 -19.92
N GLN A 249 14.13 -6.57 -20.59
CA GLN A 249 15.24 -6.81 -21.52
C GLN A 249 16.47 -7.35 -20.78
N LYS A 250 16.84 -6.73 -19.64
CA LYS A 250 17.98 -7.16 -18.85
C LYS A 250 17.83 -8.54 -18.20
N SER A 251 16.61 -9.02 -17.98
CA SER A 251 16.36 -10.35 -17.40
C SER A 251 16.39 -11.48 -18.43
N LEU A 252 16.49 -11.16 -19.72
CA LEU A 252 16.57 -12.13 -20.83
C LEU A 252 18.01 -12.37 -21.31
N ASP A 253 18.96 -11.57 -20.81
CA ASP A 253 20.41 -11.70 -21.04
C ASP A 253 21.09 -12.38 -19.84
#